data_AF-A0A951LTC0-F1
#
_entry.id   AF-A0A951LTC0-F1
#
_cell.length_a   1.000
_cell.length_b   1.000
_cell.length_c   1.000
_cell.angle_alpha   90.00
_cell.angle_beta   90.00
_cell.angle_gamma   90.00
#
_symmetry.space_group_name_H-M   'P 1'
#
loop_
_entity.id
_entity.type
_entity.pdbx_description
1 polymer ?
#
loop_
_entity_poly.entity_id
_entity_poly.type
_entity_poly.pdbx_seq_one_letter_code
_entity_poly.pdbx_strand_id
1 'polypeptide(L)'
;MFKIKADYTEQLEVKTTVERAREFFTEWSNFVELMPGIESIRREASGLLRWTVKADVPMLGPLRVAFAVEQTDNLPDRVEWSPAPIEKKNYLRYAANFIERGASSTLVRITQHVELRRQNARELHMLAGLVGENRISAEMQKAVTAMIKTFLERARARLES
;
A
#
# COMPACT_ATOMS: atom_id res chain seq x y z
N MET A 1 18.48 -13.47 -7.20
CA MET A 1 17.35 -13.24 -6.27
C MET A 1 16.21 -12.67 -7.08
N PHE A 2 15.08 -13.36 -7.08
CA PHE A 2 13.90 -13.02 -7.87
C PHE A 2 13.12 -11.89 -7.21
N LYS A 3 12.81 -10.81 -7.95
CA LYS A 3 12.14 -9.63 -7.43
C LYS A 3 10.91 -9.28 -8.25
N ILE A 4 9.79 -9.08 -7.56
CA ILE A 4 8.58 -8.50 -8.15
C ILE A 4 8.38 -7.14 -7.50
N LYS A 5 8.13 -6.10 -8.30
CA LYS A 5 7.95 -4.74 -7.81
C LYS A 5 6.70 -4.08 -8.37
N ALA A 6 6.11 -3.20 -7.59
CA ALA A 6 5.06 -2.28 -8.01
C ALA A 6 5.24 -0.94 -7.28
N ASP A 7 5.13 0.14 -8.04
CA ASP A 7 5.31 1.52 -7.61
C ASP A 7 4.08 2.33 -8.00
N TYR A 8 3.50 3.04 -7.04
CA TYR A 8 2.31 3.86 -7.28
C TYR A 8 2.51 5.26 -6.71
N THR A 9 2.18 6.27 -7.50
CA THR A 9 2.14 7.66 -7.05
C THR A 9 0.92 8.35 -7.65
N GLU A 10 0.11 8.98 -6.82
CA GLU A 10 -1.04 9.78 -7.27
C GLU A 10 -1.29 10.96 -6.32
N GLN A 11 -2.08 11.92 -6.78
CA GLN A 11 -2.56 13.02 -5.99
C GLN A 11 -4.09 13.05 -6.02
N LEU A 12 -4.69 13.28 -4.87
CA LEU A 12 -6.12 13.38 -4.68
C LEU A 12 -6.43 14.69 -3.94
N GLU A 13 -7.25 15.54 -4.53
CA GLU A 13 -7.81 16.68 -3.81
C GLU A 13 -9.13 16.26 -3.14
N VAL A 14 -9.25 16.54 -1.84
CA VAL A 14 -10.42 16.23 -1.01
C VAL A 14 -10.94 17.52 -0.35
N LYS A 15 -12.26 17.67 -0.31
CA LYS A 15 -12.93 18.82 0.34
C LYS A 15 -13.00 18.65 1.86
N THR A 16 -11.85 18.68 2.51
CA THR A 16 -11.75 18.64 3.97
C THR A 16 -10.48 19.36 4.45
N THR A 17 -10.36 19.56 5.77
CA THR A 17 -9.15 20.15 6.37
C THR A 17 -8.00 19.15 6.39
N VAL A 18 -6.77 19.65 6.55
CA VAL A 18 -5.57 18.82 6.59
C VAL A 18 -5.63 17.83 7.74
N GLU A 19 -6.14 18.24 8.90
CA GLU A 19 -6.25 17.42 10.10
C GLU A 19 -7.16 16.21 9.84
N ARG A 20 -8.35 16.44 9.29
CA ARG A 20 -9.30 15.36 8.98
C ARG A 20 -8.80 14.44 7.88
N ALA A 21 -8.16 14.98 6.84
CA ALA A 21 -7.51 14.15 5.81
C ALA A 21 -6.42 13.28 6.43
N ARG A 22 -5.57 13.86 7.27
CA ARG A 22 -4.46 13.15 7.93
C ARG A 22 -4.95 12.05 8.86
N GLU A 23 -5.94 12.34 9.71
CA GLU A 23 -6.58 11.35 10.57
C GLU A 23 -7.10 10.17 9.73
N PHE A 24 -7.81 10.46 8.64
CA PHE A 24 -8.34 9.45 7.75
C PHE A 24 -7.26 8.55 7.14
N PHE A 25 -6.20 9.15 6.57
CA PHE A 25 -5.11 8.43 5.89
C PHE A 25 -4.08 7.80 6.86
N THR A 26 -4.26 7.98 8.17
CA THR A 26 -3.45 7.34 9.22
C THR A 26 -4.22 6.23 9.93
N GLU A 27 -5.55 6.29 9.94
CA GLU A 27 -6.42 5.31 10.57
C GLU A 27 -6.51 4.01 9.75
N TRP A 28 -5.92 2.92 10.26
CA TRP A 28 -5.75 1.68 9.50
C TRP A 28 -7.06 0.98 9.21
N SER A 29 -8.08 1.17 10.06
CA SER A 29 -9.41 0.61 9.80
C SER A 29 -9.98 1.12 8.46
N ASN A 30 -9.68 2.36 8.05
CA ASN A 30 -10.08 2.87 6.73
C ASN A 30 -9.43 2.09 5.58
N PHE A 31 -8.19 1.63 5.73
CA PHE A 31 -7.53 0.82 4.71
C PHE A 31 -8.16 -0.57 4.64
N VAL A 32 -8.42 -1.20 5.78
CA VAL A 32 -9.07 -2.52 5.82
C VAL A 32 -10.49 -2.46 5.24
N GLU A 33 -11.24 -1.39 5.54
CA GLU A 33 -12.61 -1.23 5.05
C GLU A 33 -12.67 -0.86 3.56
N LEU A 34 -11.81 0.05 3.11
CA LEU A 34 -11.98 0.72 1.82
C LEU A 34 -11.01 0.22 0.74
N MET A 35 -9.83 -0.29 1.09
CA MET A 35 -8.84 -0.76 0.11
C MET A 35 -9.06 -2.23 -0.22
N PRO A 36 -9.42 -2.58 -1.47
CA PRO A 36 -9.63 -3.97 -1.86
C PRO A 36 -8.39 -4.83 -1.58
N GLY A 37 -8.59 -6.05 -1.09
CA GLY A 37 -7.49 -6.98 -0.88
C GLY A 37 -6.66 -6.75 0.40
N ILE A 38 -6.88 -5.67 1.15
CA ILE A 38 -6.38 -5.60 2.52
C ILE A 38 -7.26 -6.50 3.40
N GLU A 39 -6.71 -7.64 3.84
CA GLU A 39 -7.44 -8.59 4.67
C GLU A 39 -7.43 -8.18 6.15
N SER A 40 -6.28 -7.71 6.64
CA SER A 40 -6.17 -7.19 8.00
C SER A 40 -4.92 -6.33 8.17
N ILE A 41 -4.99 -5.38 9.12
CA ILE A 41 -3.83 -4.67 9.64
C ILE A 41 -3.85 -4.87 11.16
N ARG A 42 -2.78 -5.43 11.72
CA ARG A 42 -2.69 -5.74 13.15
C ARG A 42 -1.40 -5.21 13.73
N ARG A 43 -1.49 -4.64 14.94
CA ARG A 43 -0.31 -4.29 15.73
C ARG A 43 0.25 -5.55 16.41
N GLU A 44 1.55 -5.76 16.29
CA GLU A 44 2.27 -6.83 16.96
C GLU A 44 2.78 -6.40 18.34
N ALA A 45 3.14 -7.38 19.17
CA ALA A 45 3.79 -7.13 20.46
C ALA A 45 5.11 -6.35 20.34
N SER A 46 5.79 -6.45 19.19
CA SER A 46 7.00 -5.70 18.84
C SER A 46 6.75 -4.21 18.56
N GLY A 47 5.49 -3.77 18.47
CA GLY A 47 5.11 -2.43 18.07
C GLY A 47 4.94 -2.24 16.56
N LEU A 48 5.41 -3.20 15.75
CA LEU A 48 5.26 -3.22 14.29
C LEU A 48 3.80 -3.42 13.88
N LEU A 49 3.47 -2.99 12.65
CA LEU A 49 2.21 -3.36 12.02
C LEU A 49 2.41 -4.46 11.00
N ARG A 50 1.52 -5.44 11.04
CA ARG A 50 1.41 -6.48 10.03
C ARG A 50 0.22 -6.22 9.13
N TRP A 51 0.52 -5.84 7.89
CA TRP A 51 -0.47 -5.69 6.82
C TRP A 51 -0.58 -7.03 6.10
N THR A 52 -1.74 -7.67 6.16
CA THR A 52 -2.02 -8.90 5.43
C THR A 52 -2.84 -8.56 4.20
N VAL A 53 -2.26 -8.80 3.02
CA VAL A 53 -2.87 -8.55 1.72
C VAL A 53 -3.23 -9.87 1.09
N LYS A 54 -4.46 -9.98 0.58
CA LYS A 54 -4.96 -11.07 -0.24
C LYS A 54 -5.35 -10.53 -1.61
N ALA A 55 -4.66 -10.97 -2.65
CA ALA A 55 -4.92 -10.54 -4.02
C ALA A 55 -4.84 -11.73 -4.97
N ASP A 56 -5.60 -11.69 -6.05
CA ASP A 56 -5.42 -12.59 -7.18
C ASP A 56 -4.62 -11.85 -8.25
N VAL A 57 -3.40 -12.32 -8.53
CA VAL A 57 -2.50 -11.69 -9.49
C VAL A 57 -2.42 -12.58 -10.73
N PRO A 58 -2.75 -12.07 -11.93
CA PRO A 58 -2.62 -12.83 -13.16
C PRO A 58 -1.25 -13.50 -13.26
N MET A 59 -1.22 -14.77 -13.71
CA MET A 59 -0.03 -15.63 -13.81
C MET A 59 0.57 -16.13 -12.48
N LEU A 60 0.27 -15.49 -11.34
CA LEU A 60 0.68 -15.96 -10.01
C LEU A 60 -0.45 -16.67 -9.25
N GLY A 61 -1.70 -16.37 -9.61
CA GLY A 61 -2.89 -16.86 -8.92
C GLY A 61 -3.10 -16.14 -7.57
N PRO A 62 -3.84 -16.78 -6.65
CA PRO A 62 -4.14 -16.19 -5.35
C PRO A 62 -2.88 -16.11 -4.48
N LEU A 63 -2.58 -14.91 -4.02
CA LEU A 63 -1.49 -14.61 -3.10
C LEU A 63 -2.06 -14.10 -1.79
N ARG A 64 -1.48 -14.57 -0.67
CA ARG A 64 -1.68 -13.99 0.65
C ARG A 64 -0.32 -13.63 1.22
N VAL A 65 -0.04 -12.34 1.36
CA VAL A 65 1.27 -11.81 1.75
C VAL A 65 1.13 -10.94 2.98
N ALA A 66 2.00 -11.16 3.96
CA ALA A 66 2.14 -10.29 5.12
C ALA A 66 3.35 -9.38 4.95
N PHE A 67 3.16 -8.09 5.24
CA PHE A 67 4.19 -7.06 5.27
C PHE A 67 4.32 -6.56 6.70
N ALA A 68 5.54 -6.58 7.24
CA ALA A 68 5.86 -5.93 8.51
C ALA A 68 6.35 -4.51 8.24
N VAL A 69 5.68 -3.53 8.82
CA VAL A 69 6.01 -2.10 8.64
C VAL A 69 6.09 -1.39 9.99
N GLU A 70 6.87 -0.32 10.02
CA GLU A 70 6.97 0.62 11.15
C GLU A 70 6.66 2.04 10.68
N GLN A 71 6.18 2.89 11.59
CA GLN A 71 5.96 4.29 11.28
C GLN A 71 7.29 5.03 11.35
N THR A 72 7.78 5.49 10.20
CA THR A 72 9.04 6.22 10.12
C THR A 72 8.86 7.73 10.12
N ASP A 73 7.71 8.22 9.64
CA ASP A 73 7.32 9.63 9.75
C ASP A 73 5.89 9.77 10.30
N ASN A 74 5.70 10.73 11.21
CA ASN A 74 4.40 11.07 11.81
C ASN A 74 4.29 12.60 12.04
N LEU A 75 4.52 13.37 10.98
CA LEU A 75 4.49 14.83 10.99
C LEU A 75 3.07 15.37 10.72
N PRO A 76 2.81 16.68 10.93
CA PRO A 76 1.53 17.29 10.58
C PRO A 76 1.20 17.23 9.09
N ASP A 77 2.21 17.34 8.23
CA ASP A 77 2.09 17.39 6.77
C ASP A 77 2.48 16.08 6.07
N ARG A 78 2.97 15.09 6.82
CA ARG A 78 3.40 13.81 6.26
C ARG A 78 3.27 12.65 7.24
N VAL A 79 2.83 11.52 6.73
CA VAL A 79 2.97 10.21 7.40
C VAL A 79 3.68 9.23 6.49
N GLU A 80 4.53 8.38 7.07
CA GLU A 80 5.19 7.30 6.35
C GLU A 80 5.21 6.02 7.20
N TRP A 81 4.85 4.92 6.55
CA TRP A 81 5.05 3.56 7.01
C TRP A 81 6.06 2.88 6.08
N SER A 82 7.16 2.41 6.64
CA SER A 82 8.27 1.81 5.89
C SER A 82 8.49 0.35 6.29
N PRO A 83 9.13 -0.47 5.45
CA PRO A 83 9.41 -1.86 5.78
C PRO A 83 10.20 -1.94 7.10
N ALA A 84 9.75 -2.81 8.00
CA ALA A 84 10.45 -3.02 9.26
C ALA A 84 11.91 -3.46 8.99
N PRO A 85 12.92 -3.03 9.79
CA PRO A 85 14.33 -3.34 9.52
C PRO A 85 14.64 -4.85 9.45
N ILE A 86 13.82 -5.65 10.14
CA ILE A 86 13.93 -7.11 10.18
C ILE A 86 13.36 -7.80 8.92
N GLU A 87 12.55 -7.10 8.13
CA GLU A 87 11.87 -7.64 6.95
C GLU A 87 12.86 -7.77 5.78
N LYS A 88 12.91 -8.97 5.17
CA LYS A 88 13.87 -9.31 4.10
C LYS A 88 13.21 -9.81 2.81
N LYS A 89 11.91 -10.09 2.85
CA LYS A 89 11.16 -10.76 1.78
C LYS A 89 10.02 -9.94 1.22
N ASN A 90 9.22 -9.27 2.05
CA ASN A 90 7.99 -8.60 1.61
C ASN A 90 8.00 -7.15 2.07
N TYR A 91 8.27 -6.24 1.14
CA TYR A 91 8.49 -4.83 1.46
C TYR A 91 7.24 -4.06 1.07
N LEU A 92 6.74 -3.27 2.01
CA LEU A 92 5.69 -2.30 1.79
C LEU A 92 6.18 -0.97 2.33
N ARG A 93 6.16 0.07 1.49
CA ARG A 93 6.25 1.46 1.91
C ARG A 93 4.99 2.18 1.49
N TYR A 94 4.40 2.94 2.39
CA TYR A 94 3.29 3.84 2.13
C TYR A 94 3.63 5.21 2.71
N ALA A 95 3.46 6.26 1.93
CA ALA A 95 3.62 7.63 2.38
C ALA A 95 2.45 8.47 1.89
N ALA A 96 1.99 9.37 2.75
CA ALA A 96 1.00 10.39 2.43
C ALA A 96 1.52 11.76 2.83
N ASN A 97 1.50 12.70 1.89
CA ASN A 97 1.78 14.11 2.16
C ASN A 97 0.49 14.92 2.04
N PHE A 98 0.27 15.85 2.95
CA PHE A 98 -0.94 16.66 3.03
C PHE A 98 -0.58 18.12 2.78
N ILE A 99 -1.20 18.72 1.76
CA ILE A 99 -0.92 20.09 1.34
C ILE A 99 -2.23 20.87 1.39
N GLU A 100 -2.29 21.91 2.21
CA GLU A 100 -3.44 22.80 2.26
C GLU A 100 -3.63 23.54 0.92
N ARG A 101 -4.85 23.54 0.39
CA ARG A 101 -5.25 24.28 -0.81
C ARG A 101 -6.31 25.36 -0.54
N GLY A 102 -6.72 25.49 0.72
CA GLY A 102 -7.66 26.48 1.25
C GLY A 102 -8.28 25.97 2.55
N ALA A 103 -9.11 26.79 3.20
CA ALA A 103 -9.65 26.51 4.54
C ALA A 103 -10.45 25.19 4.67
N SER A 104 -10.88 24.59 3.55
CA SER A 104 -11.62 23.31 3.52
C SER A 104 -11.24 22.43 2.32
N SER A 105 -10.02 22.59 1.78
CA SER A 105 -9.50 21.73 0.73
C SER A 105 -8.07 21.30 1.01
N THR A 106 -7.82 20.00 0.85
CA THR A 106 -6.51 19.38 1.06
C THR A 106 -6.12 18.55 -0.16
N LEU A 107 -4.92 18.77 -0.68
CA LEU A 107 -4.29 17.92 -1.67
C LEU A 107 -3.46 16.85 -0.97
N VAL A 108 -3.85 15.60 -1.13
CA VAL A 108 -3.15 14.43 -0.58
C VAL A 108 -2.31 13.81 -1.68
N ARG A 109 -0.99 13.71 -1.46
CA ARG A 109 -0.07 12.98 -2.35
C ARG A 109 0.25 11.63 -1.75
N ILE A 110 -0.14 10.57 -2.44
CA ILE A 110 0.09 9.19 -1.99
C ILE A 110 1.21 8.57 -2.81
N THR A 111 2.14 7.92 -2.11
CA THR A 111 3.17 7.07 -2.71
C THR A 111 3.11 5.69 -2.06
N GLN A 112 3.13 4.63 -2.86
CA GLN A 112 3.17 3.26 -2.37
C GLN A 112 4.18 2.43 -3.18
N HIS A 113 5.07 1.75 -2.47
CA HIS A 113 6.05 0.82 -3.05
C HIS A 113 5.83 -0.57 -2.45
N VAL A 114 5.73 -1.58 -3.32
CA VAL A 114 5.60 -2.98 -2.94
C VAL A 114 6.70 -3.78 -3.63
N GLU A 115 7.47 -4.55 -2.87
CA GLU A 115 8.47 -5.47 -3.42
C GLU A 115 8.36 -6.85 -2.75
N LEU A 116 8.29 -7.90 -3.57
CA LEU A 116 8.39 -9.30 -3.15
C LEU A 116 9.73 -9.87 -3.60
N ARG A 117 10.52 -10.35 -2.64
CA ARG A 117 11.83 -10.97 -2.86
C ARG A 117 11.76 -12.45 -2.56
N ARG A 118 12.23 -13.28 -3.50
CA ARG A 118 12.37 -14.73 -3.35
C ARG A 118 13.77 -15.15 -3.77
N GLN A 119 14.27 -16.26 -3.22
CA GLN A 119 15.53 -16.79 -3.74
C GLN A 119 15.31 -17.31 -5.15
N ASN A 120 14.20 -18.03 -5.36
CA ASN A 120 13.80 -18.60 -6.63
C ASN A 120 12.37 -18.23 -7.01
N ALA A 121 12.09 -18.05 -8.30
CA ALA A 121 10.76 -17.74 -8.83
C ALA A 121 9.69 -18.77 -8.40
N ARG A 122 10.09 -20.04 -8.24
CA ARG A 122 9.23 -21.15 -7.82
C ARG A 122 8.59 -20.96 -6.44
N GLU A 123 9.15 -20.09 -5.59
CA GLU A 123 8.55 -19.74 -4.30
C GLU A 123 7.29 -18.88 -4.42
N LEU A 124 7.02 -18.30 -5.59
CA LEU A 124 5.78 -17.57 -5.87
C LEU A 124 4.81 -18.44 -6.65
N HIS A 125 5.29 -19.07 -7.73
CA HIS A 125 4.52 -19.99 -8.54
C HIS A 125 5.46 -20.91 -9.32
N MET A 126 5.10 -22.17 -9.54
CA MET A 126 5.96 -23.17 -10.18
C MET A 126 6.47 -22.71 -11.55
N LEU A 127 5.61 -22.02 -12.33
CA LEU A 127 5.91 -21.51 -13.66
C LEU A 127 6.41 -20.06 -13.68
N ALA A 128 6.56 -19.39 -12.53
CA ALA A 128 6.97 -17.98 -12.48
C ALA A 128 8.33 -17.73 -13.15
N GLY A 129 9.23 -18.71 -13.10
CA GLY A 129 10.54 -18.64 -13.77
C GLY A 129 10.44 -18.57 -15.29
N LEU A 130 9.38 -19.10 -15.89
CA LEU A 130 9.14 -19.05 -17.34
C LEU A 130 8.50 -17.74 -17.79
N VAL A 131 7.67 -17.14 -16.92
CA VAL A 131 7.00 -15.86 -17.19
C VAL A 131 7.97 -14.69 -17.08
N GLY A 132 8.93 -14.77 -16.15
CA GLY A 132 9.97 -13.78 -15.93
C GLY A 132 9.56 -12.62 -15.00
N GLU A 133 10.55 -12.04 -14.30
CA GLU A 133 10.37 -10.98 -13.30
C GLU A 133 9.62 -9.75 -13.84
N ASN A 134 9.96 -9.31 -15.05
CA ASN A 134 9.41 -8.08 -15.63
C ASN A 134 7.92 -8.20 -15.91
N ARG A 135 7.49 -9.33 -16.50
CA ARG A 135 6.08 -9.55 -16.83
C ARG A 135 5.24 -9.73 -15.57
N ILE A 136 5.78 -10.44 -14.56
CA ILE A 136 5.10 -10.59 -13.27
C ILE A 136 5.01 -9.25 -12.53
N SER A 137 6.07 -8.43 -12.57
CA SER A 137 6.06 -7.08 -12.01
C SER A 137 5.02 -6.19 -12.68
N ALA A 138 4.87 -6.28 -14.00
CA ALA A 138 3.84 -5.55 -14.73
C ALA A 138 2.41 -5.96 -14.32
N GLU A 139 2.14 -7.26 -14.11
CA GLU A 139 0.83 -7.70 -13.61
C GLU A 139 0.59 -7.29 -12.15
N MET A 140 1.62 -7.36 -11.30
CA MET A 140 1.54 -6.86 -9.92
C MET A 140 1.29 -5.35 -9.89
N GLN A 141 1.96 -4.59 -10.76
CA GLN A 141 1.75 -3.15 -10.92
C GLN A 141 0.29 -2.82 -11.26
N LYS A 142 -0.31 -3.55 -12.21
CA LYS A 142 -1.73 -3.37 -12.57
C LYS A 142 -2.65 -3.65 -11.37
N ALA A 143 -2.40 -4.75 -10.65
CA ALA A 143 -3.19 -5.11 -9.48
C ALA A 143 -3.11 -4.05 -8.37
N VAL A 144 -1.89 -3.59 -8.04
CA VAL A 144 -1.65 -2.52 -7.04
C VAL A 144 -2.31 -1.21 -7.49
N THR A 145 -2.18 -0.84 -8.76
CA THR A 145 -2.81 0.36 -9.33
C THR A 145 -4.33 0.30 -9.17
N ALA A 146 -4.97 -0.81 -9.54
CA ALA A 146 -6.42 -0.96 -9.44
C ALA A 146 -6.91 -0.90 -7.98
N MET A 147 -6.18 -1.56 -7.07
CA MET A 147 -6.45 -1.54 -5.64
C MET A 147 -6.39 -0.12 -5.07
N ILE A 148 -5.32 0.62 -5.34
CA ILE A 148 -5.13 1.97 -4.79
C ILE A 148 -6.13 2.96 -5.41
N LYS A 149 -6.40 2.90 -6.71
CA LYS A 149 -7.42 3.75 -7.34
C LYS A 149 -8.78 3.58 -6.69
N THR A 150 -9.21 2.33 -6.51
CA THR A 150 -10.48 2.01 -5.85
C THR A 150 -10.51 2.54 -4.42
N PHE A 151 -9.40 2.42 -3.69
CA PHE A 151 -9.27 3.00 -2.35
C PHE A 151 -9.42 4.54 -2.37
N LEU A 152 -8.72 5.23 -3.26
CA LEU A 152 -8.74 6.69 -3.33
C LEU A 152 -10.10 7.24 -3.75
N GLU A 153 -10.81 6.55 -4.66
CA GLU A 153 -12.20 6.87 -5.00
C GLU A 153 -13.13 6.76 -3.79
N ARG A 154 -13.03 5.67 -3.02
CA ARG A 154 -13.83 5.45 -1.81
C ARG A 154 -13.45 6.42 -0.68
N ALA A 155 -12.17 6.70 -0.53
CA ALA A 155 -11.64 7.65 0.44
C ALA A 155 -12.18 9.06 0.19
N ARG A 156 -12.15 9.50 -1.08
CA ARG A 156 -12.75 10.77 -1.48
C ARG A 156 -14.23 10.82 -1.10
N ALA A 157 -15.00 9.80 -1.49
CA ALA A 157 -16.43 9.75 -1.21
C ALA A 157 -16.74 9.82 0.29
N ARG A 158 -15.94 9.16 1.14
CA ARG A 158 -16.10 9.18 2.62
C ARG A 158 -15.64 10.49 3.27
N LEU A 159 -14.63 11.15 2.70
CA LEU A 159 -14.12 12.41 3.23
C LEU A 159 -14.99 13.62 2.85
N GLU A 160 -15.64 13.55 1.69
CA GLU A 160 -16.50 14.61 1.15
C GLU A 160 -17.99 14.45 1.49
N SER A 161 -18.37 13.35 2.17
CA SER A 161 -19.70 13.15 2.75
C SER A 161 -19.84 13.80 4.13
#